data_AF-A0A2K6DCI4-F1
#
_entry.id   AF-A0A2K6DCI4-F1
#
_cell.length_a   1.000
_cell.length_b   1.000
_cell.length_c   1.000
_cell.angle_alpha   90.00
_cell.angle_beta   90.00
_cell.angle_gamma   90.00
#
_symmetry.space_group_name_H-M   'P 1'
#
loop_
_entity.id
_entity.type
_entity.pdbx_description
1 polymer ?
#
loop_
_entity_poly.entity_id
_entity_poly.type
_entity_poly.pdbx_seq_one_letter_code
_entity_poly.pdbx_strand_id
1 'polypeptide(L)'
;STTGFSPRGGGFGGRGGFGDRGGRGGRGGFGGGRGRGGGFRGRGRGGGGGGGGGGGGGGRGRAEIQDLSLLLYLSFIGGGFHSGGNRGRGRGGKRGNQSGKNVMVEPHRHEGVFICRGKEDALVTKNLVPGESVYGEKRVSISEGDDKIEYRAWNPFRSKLAAAILGGVDQIHIKPGAKVLYLGAASGTTVSHVSDIVGPDGLVYAVEFSHRSGRDLINLAKKRTNIIPVIEDARHPHKYRMLIAMVDVIFADVAQPDQTRIVALNAHTFLRNGGHFVISIKANCIDSTASAEAVFASEVKKMQQENMKPQEQLTLEPYERDHAVVVGVYRPPPKVKN
;
A
#
# COMPACT_ATOMS: atom_id res chain seq x y z
N SER A 1 -42.14 19.65 -55.81
CA SER A 1 -41.82 18.23 -55.64
C SER A 1 -41.00 18.13 -54.37
N THR A 2 -41.35 17.40 -53.30
CA THR A 2 -42.22 16.23 -53.13
C THR A 2 -42.46 16.08 -51.61
N THR A 3 -43.74 16.02 -51.21
CA THR A 3 -44.36 15.18 -50.15
C THR A 3 -43.65 15.06 -48.78
N GLY A 4 -44.19 15.43 -47.61
CA GLY A 4 -45.58 15.46 -47.16
C GLY A 4 -46.03 14.10 -46.60
N PHE A 5 -45.91 13.86 -45.29
CA PHE A 5 -46.66 12.79 -44.60
C PHE A 5 -46.96 13.14 -43.13
N SER A 6 -48.25 13.05 -42.80
CA SER A 6 -48.85 13.25 -41.46
C SER A 6 -49.01 11.91 -40.71
N PRO A 7 -49.29 11.93 -39.39
CA PRO A 7 -49.30 10.74 -38.53
C PRO A 7 -50.67 10.04 -38.47
N ARG A 8 -50.67 8.72 -38.26
CA ARG A 8 -51.79 7.90 -37.75
C ARG A 8 -51.30 7.26 -36.44
N GLY A 9 -52.00 7.23 -35.30
CA GLY A 9 -53.42 7.45 -35.00
C GLY A 9 -54.13 6.13 -34.67
N GLY A 10 -54.36 5.87 -33.37
CA GLY A 10 -55.30 4.87 -32.80
C GLY A 10 -54.68 3.48 -32.49
N GLY A 11 -54.89 2.82 -31.35
CA GLY A 11 -55.84 2.98 -30.25
C GLY A 11 -56.52 1.64 -29.92
N PHE A 12 -56.65 1.32 -28.63
CA PHE A 12 -57.61 0.41 -27.94
C PHE A 12 -57.29 -1.07 -27.64
N GLY A 13 -57.52 -1.40 -26.35
CA GLY A 13 -58.12 -2.64 -25.81
C GLY A 13 -57.14 -3.76 -25.45
N GLY A 14 -57.10 -4.38 -24.26
CA GLY A 14 -58.10 -4.58 -23.21
C GLY A 14 -58.47 -6.07 -23.08
N ARG A 15 -58.46 -6.62 -21.84
CA ARG A 15 -58.72 -8.03 -21.38
C ARG A 15 -57.48 -8.94 -21.42
N GLY A 16 -57.03 -9.58 -20.33
CA GLY A 16 -57.73 -10.41 -19.33
C GLY A 16 -57.47 -11.88 -19.73
N GLY A 17 -57.16 -12.88 -18.90
CA GLY A 17 -56.94 -13.03 -17.47
C GLY A 17 -56.50 -14.49 -17.20
N PHE A 18 -56.29 -14.81 -15.92
CA PHE A 18 -56.37 -16.13 -15.26
C PHE A 18 -55.54 -17.34 -15.75
N GLY A 19 -54.85 -17.97 -14.79
CA GLY A 19 -54.24 -19.28 -14.96
C GLY A 19 -53.50 -19.80 -13.73
N ASP A 20 -54.22 -19.93 -12.60
CA ASP A 20 -53.80 -20.63 -11.39
C ASP A 20 -53.48 -22.13 -11.64
N ARG A 21 -52.41 -22.63 -11.01
CA ARG A 21 -52.24 -24.00 -10.47
C ARG A 21 -51.33 -23.83 -9.25
N GLY A 22 -51.81 -23.94 -8.01
CA GLY A 22 -52.30 -25.18 -7.36
C GLY A 22 -51.12 -26.13 -7.13
N GLY A 23 -50.70 -26.53 -5.93
CA GLY A 23 -51.32 -26.57 -4.60
C GLY A 23 -51.05 -27.95 -3.98
N ARG A 24 -50.46 -28.00 -2.78
CA ARG A 24 -50.47 -29.07 -1.73
C ARG A 24 -49.29 -28.77 -0.78
N GLY A 25 -49.46 -28.45 0.51
CA GLY A 25 -50.18 -29.19 1.57
C GLY A 25 -49.29 -30.35 2.02
N GLY A 26 -48.90 -30.59 3.28
CA GLY A 26 -49.24 -30.10 4.62
C GLY A 26 -48.71 -31.17 5.62
N ARG A 27 -48.91 -30.92 6.94
CA ARG A 27 -48.52 -31.75 8.13
C ARG A 27 -47.05 -31.67 8.53
N GLY A 28 -46.66 -31.56 9.80
CA GLY A 28 -47.28 -31.72 11.13
C GLY A 28 -46.12 -32.10 12.06
N GLY A 29 -45.85 -31.43 13.18
CA GLY A 29 -46.42 -31.75 14.50
C GLY A 29 -45.52 -32.71 15.30
N PHE A 30 -45.44 -32.50 16.63
CA PHE A 30 -44.79 -33.33 17.69
C PHE A 30 -43.27 -33.18 17.85
N GLY A 31 -42.66 -33.10 19.05
CA GLY A 31 -43.02 -33.16 20.47
C GLY A 31 -41.68 -32.97 21.23
N GLY A 32 -41.57 -32.24 22.35
CA GLY A 32 -41.91 -32.71 23.70
C GLY A 32 -40.92 -33.77 24.22
N GLY A 33 -40.07 -33.45 25.22
CA GLY A 33 -39.39 -34.49 26.01
C GLY A 33 -38.12 -34.10 26.78
N ARG A 34 -38.27 -33.83 28.08
CA ARG A 34 -37.20 -33.86 29.11
C ARG A 34 -36.80 -35.30 29.43
N GLY A 35 -35.53 -35.54 29.83
CA GLY A 35 -35.25 -36.55 30.88
C GLY A 35 -33.90 -37.31 30.85
N ARG A 36 -33.12 -37.08 31.92
CA ARG A 36 -32.29 -38.04 32.73
C ARG A 36 -31.01 -38.69 32.15
N GLY A 37 -29.88 -38.43 32.84
CA GLY A 37 -29.33 -39.37 33.84
C GLY A 37 -27.98 -40.08 33.57
N GLY A 38 -27.03 -39.92 34.51
CA GLY A 38 -25.86 -40.80 34.79
C GLY A 38 -24.60 -40.55 33.96
N GLY A 39 -23.34 -40.63 34.42
CA GLY A 39 -22.74 -41.06 35.67
C GLY A 39 -21.29 -41.54 35.40
N PHE A 40 -20.33 -41.08 36.21
CA PHE A 40 -19.05 -41.73 36.60
C PHE A 40 -17.84 -41.95 35.66
N ARG A 41 -16.72 -41.40 36.18
CA ARG A 41 -15.35 -41.96 36.38
C ARG A 41 -14.37 -42.15 35.21
N GLY A 42 -13.15 -41.66 35.46
CA GLY A 42 -11.99 -41.74 34.58
C GLY A 42 -11.13 -42.99 34.69
N ARG A 43 -10.10 -43.02 33.84
CA ARG A 43 -8.82 -43.76 33.90
C ARG A 43 -8.04 -43.29 32.66
N GLY A 44 -6.72 -43.08 32.66
CA GLY A 44 -5.68 -43.76 33.42
C GLY A 44 -4.72 -44.40 32.42
N ARG A 45 -3.55 -43.78 32.28
CA ARG A 45 -2.35 -44.17 31.50
C ARG A 45 -2.00 -45.67 31.57
N GLY A 46 -1.42 -46.20 30.49
CA GLY A 46 -0.50 -47.33 30.53
C GLY A 46 -0.13 -47.91 29.16
N GLY A 47 1.16 -48.14 28.92
CA GLY A 47 1.73 -48.94 27.81
C GLY A 47 2.47 -48.09 26.77
N GLY A 48 3.68 -48.38 26.32
CA GLY A 48 4.57 -49.54 26.50
C GLY A 48 5.85 -49.29 25.68
N GLY A 49 6.96 -49.88 26.11
CA GLY A 49 8.27 -49.75 25.45
C GLY A 49 8.52 -50.78 24.33
N GLY A 50 9.68 -50.60 23.68
CA GLY A 50 10.24 -51.44 22.61
C GLY A 50 10.67 -50.53 21.45
N GLY A 51 11.86 -50.60 20.85
CA GLY A 51 12.98 -51.53 20.92
C GLY A 51 13.75 -51.40 19.58
N GLY A 52 15.06 -51.65 19.58
CA GLY A 52 15.80 -52.10 18.38
C GLY A 52 16.64 -51.08 17.62
N GLY A 53 17.97 -51.16 17.84
CA GLY A 53 18.86 -51.77 16.83
C GLY A 53 19.55 -50.88 15.79
N GLY A 54 20.86 -50.72 15.95
CA GLY A 54 21.81 -51.22 14.94
C GLY A 54 22.47 -50.25 13.95
N GLY A 55 23.79 -50.09 14.08
CA GLY A 55 24.70 -50.42 12.97
C GLY A 55 25.24 -49.29 12.08
N GLY A 56 26.39 -48.74 12.45
CA GLY A 56 27.66 -48.89 11.71
C GLY A 56 27.85 -48.28 10.31
N GLY A 57 28.88 -47.43 10.19
CA GLY A 57 30.01 -47.72 9.29
C GLY A 57 30.30 -46.76 8.12
N GLY A 58 31.52 -46.21 8.11
CA GLY A 58 32.24 -45.71 6.92
C GLY A 58 32.15 -44.18 6.72
N GLY A 59 33.21 -43.40 6.51
CA GLY A 59 34.61 -43.71 6.24
C GLY A 59 35.17 -42.70 5.23
N ARG A 60 36.07 -41.82 5.70
CA ARG A 60 37.19 -41.14 5.00
C ARG A 60 36.91 -40.19 3.82
N GLY A 61 37.57 -39.03 3.86
CA GLY A 61 37.88 -38.22 2.68
C GLY A 61 37.92 -36.70 2.93
N ARG A 62 38.86 -36.20 3.75
CA ARG A 62 39.19 -34.77 3.74
C ARG A 62 40.19 -34.53 2.62
N ALA A 63 39.70 -33.98 1.50
CA ALA A 63 40.52 -33.32 0.51
C ALA A 63 40.71 -31.86 0.93
N GLU A 64 41.95 -31.43 0.88
CA GLU A 64 42.44 -30.08 1.10
C GLU A 64 42.05 -29.20 -0.10
N ILE A 65 41.27 -28.15 0.12
CA ILE A 65 41.08 -27.06 -0.86
C ILE A 65 41.19 -25.75 -0.11
N GLN A 66 42.20 -24.98 -0.50
CA GLN A 66 42.48 -23.62 -0.08
C GLN A 66 41.49 -22.68 -0.78
N ASP A 67 40.55 -22.09 -0.04
CA ASP A 67 39.97 -20.80 -0.45
C ASP A 67 39.49 -20.02 0.77
N LEU A 68 40.01 -18.80 0.92
CA LEU A 68 39.99 -17.97 2.13
C LEU A 68 38.78 -17.02 2.17
N SER A 69 37.70 -17.33 1.45
CA SER A 69 36.57 -16.42 1.25
C SER A 69 35.25 -16.84 1.91
N LEU A 70 35.20 -17.95 2.67
CA LEU A 70 33.97 -18.49 3.27
C LEU A 70 33.90 -18.48 4.81
N LEU A 71 34.90 -17.92 5.50
CA LEU A 71 34.95 -17.82 6.96
C LEU A 71 34.19 -16.62 7.56
N LEU A 72 33.52 -15.80 6.75
CA LEU A 72 32.73 -14.66 7.24
C LEU A 72 31.21 -14.88 7.17
N TYR A 73 30.72 -16.02 6.67
CA TYR A 73 29.31 -16.18 6.31
C TYR A 73 28.51 -17.23 7.11
N LEU A 74 29.10 -17.83 8.16
CA LEU A 74 28.45 -18.91 8.95
C LEU A 74 28.47 -18.69 10.47
N SER A 75 28.26 -17.46 10.93
CA SER A 75 28.21 -17.15 12.38
C SER A 75 26.81 -16.86 12.94
N PHE A 76 25.71 -17.12 12.22
CA PHE A 76 24.38 -16.66 12.66
C PHE A 76 23.24 -17.70 12.78
N ILE A 77 23.53 -19.01 12.84
CA ILE A 77 22.47 -19.99 13.14
C ILE A 77 22.96 -21.07 14.12
N GLY A 78 22.42 -21.03 15.35
CA GLY A 78 22.27 -22.20 16.22
C GLY A 78 23.13 -22.23 17.48
N GLY A 79 22.50 -22.04 18.64
CA GLY A 79 23.13 -22.24 19.95
C GLY A 79 22.09 -22.39 21.07
N GLY A 80 21.88 -23.62 21.52
CA GLY A 80 20.78 -24.05 22.36
C GLY A 80 20.82 -23.63 23.84
N PHE A 81 19.64 -23.76 24.44
CA PHE A 81 19.36 -23.70 25.87
C PHE A 81 20.17 -24.75 26.66
N HIS A 82 20.81 -24.35 27.77
CA HIS A 82 21.05 -25.20 28.95
C HIS A 82 21.05 -24.35 30.23
N SER A 83 20.44 -24.94 31.25
CA SER A 83 20.21 -24.45 32.62
C SER A 83 21.49 -24.44 33.47
N GLY A 84 21.58 -23.51 34.41
CA GLY A 84 22.60 -23.52 35.47
C GLY A 84 22.63 -22.21 36.26
N GLY A 85 22.02 -22.19 37.44
CA GLY A 85 22.01 -21.01 38.32
C GLY A 85 23.30 -20.83 39.11
N ASN A 86 23.64 -19.59 39.44
CA ASN A 86 24.06 -19.21 40.79
C ASN A 86 23.99 -17.69 41.02
N ARG A 87 23.85 -17.35 42.29
CA ARG A 87 23.61 -16.05 42.96
C ARG A 87 24.63 -14.95 42.64
N GLY A 88 24.18 -13.69 42.67
CA GLY A 88 25.06 -12.53 42.84
C GLY A 88 24.36 -11.18 42.75
N ARG A 89 24.25 -10.48 43.88
CA ARG A 89 23.72 -9.11 44.06
C ARG A 89 24.38 -8.10 43.11
N GLY A 90 23.59 -7.19 42.54
CA GLY A 90 24.11 -6.09 41.72
C GLY A 90 23.10 -5.01 41.35
N ARG A 91 22.75 -4.17 42.33
CA ARG A 91 22.70 -2.71 42.23
C ARG A 91 22.06 -2.06 40.98
N GLY A 92 20.90 -1.44 41.20
CA GLY A 92 20.53 -0.17 40.58
C GLY A 92 20.18 -0.20 39.10
N GLY A 93 18.87 -0.32 38.80
CA GLY A 93 18.34 -0.06 37.47
C GLY A 93 18.75 1.33 36.97
N LYS A 94 19.70 1.35 36.03
CA LYS A 94 19.92 2.52 35.18
C LYS A 94 18.65 2.72 34.37
N ARG A 95 17.91 3.77 34.76
CA ARG A 95 16.87 4.42 33.98
C ARG A 95 17.32 4.51 32.53
N GLY A 96 16.39 4.17 31.63
CA GLY A 96 16.57 4.15 30.19
C GLY A 96 17.31 5.39 29.71
N ASN A 97 18.25 5.12 28.81
CA ASN A 97 19.02 6.11 28.07
C ASN A 97 18.04 7.10 27.41
N GLN A 98 17.82 8.26 28.04
CA GLN A 98 17.13 9.39 27.43
C GLN A 98 18.00 9.86 26.26
N SER A 99 17.75 9.29 25.09
CA SER A 99 18.25 9.76 23.81
C SER A 99 17.51 11.04 23.44
N GLY A 100 17.71 12.12 24.22
CA GLY A 100 17.52 13.47 23.72
C GLY A 100 18.68 13.81 22.79
N LYS A 101 18.76 13.14 21.64
CA LYS A 101 19.61 13.63 20.55
C LYS A 101 19.01 14.97 20.15
N ASN A 102 19.80 16.04 20.14
CA ASN A 102 19.38 17.30 19.55
C ASN A 102 19.10 17.03 18.08
N VAL A 103 17.82 16.85 17.77
CA VAL A 103 17.31 16.59 16.44
C VAL A 103 16.72 17.91 15.96
N MET A 104 17.26 18.43 14.87
CA MET A 104 16.75 19.62 14.21
C MET A 104 15.90 19.19 13.03
N VAL A 105 14.72 19.81 12.85
CA VAL A 105 13.85 19.54 11.71
C VAL A 105 13.86 20.77 10.81
N GLU A 106 14.25 20.57 9.56
CA GLU A 106 14.33 21.59 8.52
C GLU A 106 13.29 21.33 7.44
N PRO A 107 12.64 22.36 6.87
CA PRO A 107 11.75 22.16 5.73
C PRO A 107 12.53 21.67 4.50
N HIS A 108 11.97 20.72 3.76
CA HIS A 108 12.49 20.28 2.47
C HIS A 108 12.07 21.25 1.35
N ARG A 109 12.68 21.15 0.17
CA ARG A 109 12.21 21.88 -1.05
C ARG A 109 10.76 21.56 -1.46
N HIS A 110 10.21 20.45 -0.98
CA HIS A 110 8.82 20.07 -1.26
C HIS A 110 7.96 20.43 -0.06
N GLU A 111 6.85 21.11 -0.34
CA GLU A 111 5.90 21.54 0.69
C GLU A 111 5.35 20.33 1.46
N GLY A 112 5.28 20.43 2.79
CA GLY A 112 4.78 19.36 3.68
C GLY A 112 5.77 18.24 3.98
N VAL A 113 6.98 18.27 3.40
CA VAL A 113 8.07 17.33 3.67
C VAL A 113 9.20 18.03 4.43
N PHE A 114 9.83 17.33 5.36
CA PHE A 114 10.88 17.86 6.22
C PHE A 114 12.07 16.90 6.30
N ILE A 115 13.23 17.42 6.65
CA ILE A 115 14.44 16.65 6.94
C ILE A 115 14.74 16.77 8.42
N CYS A 116 14.85 15.63 9.09
CA CYS A 116 15.33 15.51 10.44
C CYS A 116 16.86 15.33 10.40
N ARG A 117 17.61 16.38 10.75
CA ARG A 117 19.07 16.35 10.88
C ARG A 117 19.46 15.76 12.23
N GLY A 118 20.38 14.80 12.20
CA GLY A 118 20.84 14.09 13.39
C GLY A 118 22.20 13.43 13.14
N LYS A 119 22.38 12.19 13.64
CA LYS A 119 23.57 11.39 13.27
C LYS A 119 23.48 10.86 11.84
N GLU A 120 22.25 10.60 11.41
CA GLU A 120 21.87 10.19 10.06
C GLU A 120 20.67 11.05 9.71
N ASP A 121 20.67 11.64 8.53
CA ASP A 121 19.57 12.46 8.07
C ASP A 121 18.41 11.57 7.67
N ALA A 122 17.21 11.92 8.13
CA ALA A 122 16.01 11.17 7.84
C ALA A 122 14.95 12.07 7.22
N LEU A 123 14.28 11.56 6.17
CA LEU A 123 13.08 12.20 5.62
C LEU A 123 11.93 12.02 6.62
N VAL A 124 11.21 13.09 6.93
CA VAL A 124 10.09 13.06 7.88
C VAL A 124 8.88 13.85 7.37
N THR A 125 7.68 13.42 7.78
CA THR A 125 6.42 14.14 7.55
C THR A 125 5.78 14.53 8.87
N LYS A 126 5.02 15.63 8.90
CA LYS A 126 4.27 16.06 10.09
C LYS A 126 3.10 15.11 10.33
N ASN A 127 3.04 14.49 11.50
CA ASN A 127 2.00 13.52 11.83
C ASN A 127 0.64 14.21 11.99
N LEU A 128 -0.36 13.78 11.22
CA LEU A 128 -1.73 14.30 11.37
C LEU A 128 -2.42 13.79 12.65
N VAL A 129 -2.04 12.60 13.13
CA VAL A 129 -2.63 11.97 14.34
C VAL A 129 -1.50 11.70 15.35
N PRO A 130 -1.14 12.69 16.20
CA PRO A 130 -0.07 12.54 17.18
C PRO A 130 -0.31 11.36 18.12
N GLY A 131 0.78 10.73 18.59
CA GLY A 131 0.73 9.60 19.51
C GLY A 131 0.64 8.24 18.82
N GLU A 132 0.24 8.17 17.56
CA GLU A 132 0.04 6.91 16.84
C GLU A 132 1.07 6.67 15.72
N SER A 133 1.60 5.44 15.65
CA SER A 133 2.39 4.94 14.51
C SER A 133 1.54 4.02 13.63
N VAL A 134 1.79 4.02 12.32
CA VAL A 134 1.03 3.18 11.38
C VAL A 134 1.65 1.81 11.21
N TYR A 135 2.97 1.74 11.06
CA TYR A 135 3.70 0.50 10.79
C TYR A 135 4.93 0.32 11.69
N GLY A 136 4.98 1.05 12.81
CA GLY A 136 6.07 0.97 13.79
C GLY A 136 7.30 1.82 13.43
N GLU A 137 7.13 2.83 12.58
CA GLU A 137 8.17 3.80 12.25
C GLU A 137 8.65 4.63 13.46
N LYS A 138 9.89 5.12 13.35
CA LYS A 138 10.44 6.05 14.34
C LYS A 138 9.67 7.38 14.26
N ARG A 139 9.45 7.98 15.43
CA ARG A 139 8.72 9.25 15.57
C ARG A 139 9.58 10.22 16.37
N VAL A 140 9.53 11.49 15.98
CA VAL A 140 10.28 12.57 16.61
C VAL A 140 9.26 13.60 17.08
N SER A 141 9.18 13.82 18.38
CA SER A 141 8.34 14.89 18.92
C SER A 141 9.21 16.11 19.22
N ILE A 142 8.84 17.25 18.64
CA ILE A 142 9.45 18.55 18.92
C ILE A 142 8.39 19.41 19.60
N SER A 143 8.76 20.01 20.72
CA SER A 143 7.95 21.02 21.38
C SER A 143 8.34 22.38 20.81
N GLU A 144 7.46 22.97 20.00
CA GLU A 144 7.57 24.35 19.56
C GLU A 144 6.61 25.19 20.41
N GLY A 145 7.11 25.80 21.48
CA GLY A 145 6.28 26.51 22.45
C GLY A 145 5.37 25.55 23.22
N ASP A 146 4.07 25.85 23.25
CA ASP A 146 3.04 25.05 23.94
C ASP A 146 2.51 23.88 23.08
N ASP A 147 2.77 23.89 21.77
CA ASP A 147 2.31 22.86 20.85
C ASP A 147 3.35 21.75 20.69
N LYS A 148 2.92 20.51 20.92
CA LYS A 148 3.74 19.32 20.69
C LYS A 148 3.52 18.81 19.27
N ILE A 149 4.44 19.14 18.37
CA ILE A 149 4.43 18.66 17.00
C ILE A 149 5.14 17.32 16.93
N GLU A 150 4.51 16.33 16.29
CA GLU A 150 5.10 15.02 16.08
C GLU A 150 5.40 14.81 14.60
N TYR A 151 6.61 14.35 14.30
CA TYR A 151 7.07 13.99 12.97
C TYR A 151 7.27 12.47 12.87
N ARG A 152 6.99 11.91 11.70
CA ARG A 152 7.13 10.48 11.39
C ARG A 152 8.25 10.26 10.38
N ALA A 153 9.14 9.32 10.67
CA ALA A 153 10.21 8.95 9.76
C ALA A 153 9.67 8.19 8.55
N TRP A 154 9.98 8.69 7.36
CA TRP A 154 9.58 8.11 6.09
C TRP A 154 10.74 7.31 5.48
N ASN A 155 10.55 6.00 5.33
CA ASN A 155 11.60 5.10 4.86
C ASN A 155 11.63 5.01 3.32
N PRO A 156 12.72 5.43 2.65
CA PRO A 156 12.83 5.35 1.19
C PRO A 156 12.89 3.92 0.65
N PHE A 157 13.38 2.94 1.43
CA PHE A 157 13.40 1.52 1.03
C PHE A 157 12.04 0.83 1.10
N ARG A 158 11.01 1.51 1.62
CA ARG A 158 9.63 0.99 1.68
C ARG A 158 8.66 1.80 0.84
N SER A 159 9.08 2.96 0.34
CA SER A 159 8.21 3.92 -0.31
C SER A 159 8.92 4.55 -1.50
N LYS A 160 8.46 4.19 -2.70
CA LYS A 160 8.99 4.70 -3.97
C LYS A 160 8.88 6.22 -4.08
N LEU A 161 7.85 6.81 -3.47
CA LEU A 161 7.70 8.26 -3.41
C LEU A 161 8.78 8.92 -2.53
N ALA A 162 9.12 8.33 -1.38
CA ALA A 162 10.24 8.82 -0.57
C ALA A 162 11.59 8.65 -1.29
N ALA A 163 11.79 7.51 -1.97
CA ALA A 163 12.96 7.28 -2.80
C ALA A 163 13.08 8.33 -3.92
N ALA A 164 11.97 8.70 -4.57
CA ALA A 164 11.95 9.75 -5.60
C ALA A 164 12.29 11.14 -5.03
N ILE A 165 11.76 11.47 -3.84
CA ILE A 165 12.04 12.73 -3.16
C ILE A 165 13.53 12.86 -2.83
N LEU A 166 14.13 11.81 -2.25
CA LEU A 166 15.56 11.76 -1.94
C LEU A 166 16.43 11.67 -3.18
N GLY A 167 15.96 10.99 -4.23
CA GLY A 167 16.66 10.85 -5.51
C GLY A 167 16.70 12.13 -6.34
N GLY A 168 16.00 13.19 -5.93
CA GLY A 168 16.17 14.50 -6.55
C GLY A 168 15.04 14.96 -7.45
N VAL A 169 13.84 14.33 -7.43
CA VAL A 169 12.70 14.74 -8.27
C VAL A 169 12.34 16.23 -8.15
N ASP A 170 12.17 16.97 -9.24
CA ASP A 170 11.99 18.43 -9.19
C ASP A 170 10.68 18.82 -8.49
N GLN A 171 9.55 18.25 -8.93
CA GLN A 171 8.24 18.52 -8.35
C GLN A 171 7.37 17.25 -8.27
N ILE A 172 6.97 16.88 -7.05
CA ILE A 172 5.99 15.80 -6.84
C ILE A 172 4.54 16.23 -7.04
N HIS A 173 4.29 17.55 -7.11
CA HIS A 173 2.97 18.20 -7.20
C HIS A 173 1.96 17.90 -6.07
N ILE A 174 2.29 16.99 -5.16
CA ILE A 174 1.57 16.77 -3.90
C ILE A 174 1.93 17.91 -2.96
N LYS A 175 0.94 18.74 -2.64
CA LYS A 175 1.06 19.93 -1.79
C LYS A 175 -0.01 19.91 -0.70
N PRO A 176 0.19 20.64 0.41
CA PRO A 176 -0.87 20.88 1.38
C PRO A 176 -2.14 21.41 0.70
N GLY A 177 -3.30 20.83 1.02
CA GLY A 177 -4.60 21.16 0.43
C GLY A 177 -4.90 20.52 -0.94
N ALA A 178 -3.94 19.81 -1.55
CA ALA A 178 -4.16 19.16 -2.86
C ALA A 178 -5.09 17.94 -2.74
N LYS A 179 -5.83 17.64 -3.81
CA LYS A 179 -6.59 16.38 -3.94
C LYS A 179 -5.77 15.36 -4.70
N VAL A 180 -5.45 14.25 -4.05
CA VAL A 180 -4.59 13.18 -4.61
C VAL A 180 -5.39 11.90 -4.80
N LEU A 181 -5.29 11.31 -5.99
CA LEU A 181 -5.76 9.96 -6.26
C LEU A 181 -4.57 9.00 -6.24
N TYR A 182 -4.55 8.09 -5.27
CA TYR A 182 -3.52 7.09 -5.10
C TYR A 182 -4.01 5.74 -5.65
N LEU A 183 -3.39 5.24 -6.70
CA LEU A 183 -3.69 3.95 -7.32
C LEU A 183 -2.71 2.89 -6.81
N GLY A 184 -3.23 1.81 -6.21
CA GLY A 184 -2.41 0.74 -5.62
C GLY A 184 -1.96 1.07 -4.20
N ALA A 185 -2.90 1.46 -3.34
CA ALA A 185 -2.61 1.90 -1.96
C ALA A 185 -2.05 0.80 -1.03
N ALA A 186 -2.21 -0.47 -1.38
CA ALA A 186 -1.85 -1.63 -0.57
C ALA A 186 -2.38 -1.49 0.87
N SER A 187 -1.52 -1.64 1.88
CA SER A 187 -1.87 -1.48 3.29
C SER A 187 -1.89 -0.02 3.77
N GLY A 188 -1.59 0.94 2.90
CA GLY A 188 -1.66 2.37 3.21
C GLY A 188 -0.41 2.95 3.89
N THR A 189 0.74 2.26 3.88
CA THR A 189 1.99 2.77 4.47
C THR A 189 2.42 4.10 3.86
N THR A 190 2.59 4.16 2.53
CA THR A 190 2.92 5.40 1.80
C THR A 190 1.74 6.37 1.80
N VAL A 191 0.51 5.88 1.67
CA VAL A 191 -0.71 6.71 1.69
C VAL A 191 -0.79 7.52 2.99
N SER A 192 -0.38 6.95 4.13
CA SER A 192 -0.35 7.68 5.40
C SER A 192 0.60 8.87 5.38
N HIS A 193 1.72 8.82 4.65
CA HIS A 193 2.64 9.95 4.49
C HIS A 193 2.13 10.96 3.48
N VAL A 194 1.51 10.52 2.38
CA VAL A 194 0.85 11.42 1.42
C VAL A 194 -0.27 12.20 2.12
N SER A 195 -1.05 11.52 2.96
CA SER A 195 -2.07 12.12 3.82
C SER A 195 -1.50 13.16 4.80
N ASP A 196 -0.33 12.90 5.37
CA ASP A 196 0.36 13.83 6.27
C ASP A 196 0.82 15.10 5.51
N ILE A 197 1.29 14.96 4.25
CA ILE A 197 1.75 16.08 3.41
C ILE A 197 0.59 16.95 2.95
N VAL A 198 -0.50 16.31 2.49
CA VAL A 198 -1.71 17.00 2.02
C VAL A 198 -2.41 17.73 3.15
N GLY A 199 -2.33 17.21 4.38
CA GLY A 199 -2.92 17.83 5.56
C GLY A 199 -4.46 17.72 5.61
N PRO A 200 -5.09 18.41 6.57
CA PRO A 200 -6.53 18.28 6.83
C PRO A 200 -7.42 18.91 5.74
N ASP A 201 -6.91 19.91 5.02
CA ASP A 201 -7.68 20.64 4.01
C ASP A 201 -7.75 19.94 2.65
N GLY A 202 -6.85 18.98 2.40
CA GLY A 202 -6.84 18.19 1.18
C GLY A 202 -7.38 16.78 1.39
N LEU A 203 -7.46 16.02 0.31
CA LEU A 203 -8.07 14.69 0.31
C LEU A 203 -7.19 13.69 -0.43
N VAL A 204 -7.09 12.47 0.12
CA VAL A 204 -6.40 11.35 -0.52
C VAL A 204 -7.40 10.24 -0.79
N TYR A 205 -7.71 10.02 -2.07
CA TYR A 205 -8.51 8.89 -2.52
C TYR A 205 -7.58 7.69 -2.72
N ALA A 206 -7.71 6.67 -1.88
CA ALA A 206 -6.81 5.52 -1.89
C ALA A 206 -7.51 4.31 -2.50
N VAL A 207 -7.16 3.97 -3.75
CA VAL A 207 -7.73 2.84 -4.49
C VAL A 207 -6.89 1.59 -4.26
N GLU A 208 -7.53 0.52 -3.79
CA GLU A 208 -6.90 -0.78 -3.58
C GLU A 208 -7.84 -1.91 -4.00
N PHE A 209 -7.32 -2.90 -4.72
CA PHE A 209 -8.13 -4.04 -5.19
C PHE A 209 -8.25 -5.13 -4.13
N SER A 210 -7.17 -5.40 -3.37
CA SER A 210 -7.13 -6.50 -2.41
C SER A 210 -8.01 -6.23 -1.20
N HIS A 211 -8.95 -7.11 -0.92
CA HIS A 211 -9.76 -7.03 0.31
C HIS A 211 -8.94 -7.18 1.60
N ARG A 212 -7.83 -7.94 1.58
CA ARG A 212 -6.98 -8.10 2.77
C ARG A 212 -6.29 -6.77 3.08
N SER A 213 -5.59 -6.21 2.10
CA SER A 213 -4.90 -4.91 2.23
C SER A 213 -5.91 -3.79 2.49
N GLY A 214 -7.09 -3.89 1.88
CA GLY A 214 -8.21 -2.97 2.08
C GLY A 214 -8.70 -2.90 3.53
N ARG A 215 -8.63 -3.99 4.32
CA ARG A 215 -8.96 -3.94 5.75
C ARG A 215 -8.01 -3.03 6.52
N ASP A 216 -6.71 -3.15 6.23
CA ASP A 216 -5.69 -2.32 6.87
C ASP A 216 -5.84 -0.86 6.44
N LEU A 217 -6.11 -0.62 5.15
CA LEU A 217 -6.37 0.71 4.60
C LEU A 217 -7.62 1.36 5.23
N ILE A 218 -8.70 0.60 5.45
CA ILE A 218 -9.90 1.10 6.14
C ILE A 218 -9.59 1.43 7.59
N ASN A 219 -8.80 0.59 8.29
CA ASN A 219 -8.41 0.87 9.67
C ASN A 219 -7.52 2.12 9.78
N LEU A 220 -6.69 2.38 8.78
CA LEU A 220 -5.93 3.63 8.66
C LEU A 220 -6.88 4.83 8.44
N ALA A 221 -7.83 4.72 7.53
CA ALA A 221 -8.79 5.78 7.21
C ALA A 221 -9.75 6.11 8.37
N LYS A 222 -10.03 5.15 9.28
CA LYS A 222 -10.77 5.45 10.52
C LYS A 222 -10.08 6.47 11.41
N LYS A 223 -8.75 6.51 11.36
CA LYS A 223 -7.92 7.39 12.19
C LYS A 223 -7.59 8.70 11.47
N ARG A 224 -7.44 8.65 10.14
CA ARG A 224 -7.14 9.80 9.28
C ARG A 224 -8.35 10.15 8.41
N THR A 225 -9.03 11.22 8.78
CA THR A 225 -10.30 11.66 8.16
C THR A 225 -10.15 12.16 6.73
N ASN A 226 -8.94 12.56 6.31
CA ASN A 226 -8.64 13.02 4.96
C ASN A 226 -8.35 11.87 3.95
N ILE A 227 -8.38 10.61 4.40
CA ILE A 227 -8.22 9.44 3.53
C ILE A 227 -9.59 8.82 3.23
N ILE A 228 -9.93 8.69 1.95
CA ILE A 228 -11.12 7.99 1.48
C ILE A 228 -10.68 6.65 0.86
N PRO A 229 -10.89 5.51 1.56
CA PRO A 229 -10.52 4.19 1.05
C PRO A 229 -11.55 3.71 0.01
N VAL A 230 -11.07 3.29 -1.16
CA VAL A 230 -11.89 2.76 -2.25
C VAL A 230 -11.41 1.35 -2.57
N ILE A 231 -12.20 0.33 -2.17
CA ILE A 231 -11.83 -1.07 -2.38
C ILE A 231 -12.44 -1.58 -3.68
N GLU A 232 -11.83 -1.20 -4.80
CA GLU A 232 -12.27 -1.55 -6.15
C GLU A 232 -11.08 -1.73 -7.10
N ASP A 233 -11.34 -2.35 -8.26
CA ASP A 233 -10.33 -2.50 -9.31
C ASP A 233 -10.10 -1.19 -10.09
N ALA A 234 -8.87 -0.68 -10.04
CA ALA A 234 -8.45 0.54 -10.73
C ALA A 234 -8.59 0.47 -12.26
N ARG A 235 -8.73 -0.72 -12.86
CA ARG A 235 -9.02 -0.89 -14.30
C ARG A 235 -10.41 -0.39 -14.69
N HIS A 236 -11.31 -0.23 -13.73
CA HIS A 236 -12.73 0.04 -13.95
C HIS A 236 -13.18 1.33 -13.22
N PRO A 237 -12.69 2.52 -13.61
CA PRO A 237 -12.97 3.77 -12.90
C PRO A 237 -14.46 4.16 -12.83
N HIS A 238 -15.28 3.63 -13.73
CA HIS A 238 -16.72 3.83 -13.72
C HIS A 238 -17.40 3.29 -12.43
N LYS A 239 -16.85 2.27 -11.79
CA LYS A 239 -17.43 1.66 -10.57
C LYS A 239 -17.39 2.59 -9.37
N TYR A 240 -16.31 3.36 -9.23
CA TYR A 240 -16.11 4.30 -8.11
C TYR A 240 -16.23 5.76 -8.53
N ARG A 241 -16.76 6.03 -9.72
CA ARG A 241 -16.97 7.38 -10.25
C ARG A 241 -17.80 8.27 -9.31
N MET A 242 -18.76 7.68 -8.59
CA MET A 242 -19.61 8.43 -7.66
C MET A 242 -18.89 8.88 -6.39
N LEU A 243 -17.74 8.26 -6.05
CA LEU A 243 -17.01 8.52 -4.81
C LEU A 243 -15.90 9.57 -4.99
N ILE A 244 -15.31 9.63 -6.19
CA ILE A 244 -14.10 10.41 -6.44
C ILE A 244 -14.46 11.69 -7.20
N ALA A 245 -14.10 12.84 -6.62
CA ALA A 245 -14.21 14.13 -7.27
C ALA A 245 -13.02 14.38 -8.22
N MET A 246 -13.04 15.49 -8.95
CA MET A 246 -11.87 15.90 -9.75
C MET A 246 -10.64 16.10 -8.84
N VAL A 247 -9.53 15.48 -9.22
CA VAL A 247 -8.26 15.49 -8.47
C VAL A 247 -7.19 16.32 -9.19
N ASP A 248 -6.20 16.76 -8.43
CA ASP A 248 -5.09 17.58 -8.90
C ASP A 248 -3.90 16.74 -9.32
N VAL A 249 -3.66 15.63 -8.61
CA VAL A 249 -2.53 14.74 -8.80
C VAL A 249 -2.97 13.28 -8.74
N ILE A 250 -2.46 12.45 -9.66
CA ILE A 250 -2.53 10.99 -9.56
C ILE A 250 -1.16 10.45 -9.18
N PHE A 251 -1.08 9.62 -8.14
CA PHE A 251 0.09 8.81 -7.85
C PHE A 251 -0.23 7.34 -8.13
N ALA A 252 0.56 6.66 -8.96
CA ALA A 252 0.33 5.28 -9.35
C ALA A 252 1.49 4.37 -8.95
N ASP A 253 1.22 3.43 -8.05
CA ASP A 253 2.15 2.37 -7.61
C ASP A 253 1.56 0.98 -7.90
N VAL A 254 0.91 0.85 -9.06
CA VAL A 254 0.31 -0.39 -9.53
C VAL A 254 1.36 -1.19 -10.30
N ALA A 255 1.72 -2.37 -9.82
CA ALA A 255 2.62 -3.30 -10.50
C ALA A 255 1.85 -4.21 -11.47
N GLN A 256 1.43 -3.69 -12.62
CA GLN A 256 0.72 -4.45 -13.66
C GLN A 256 1.33 -4.17 -15.06
N PRO A 257 1.31 -5.13 -15.99
CA PRO A 257 1.77 -4.89 -17.37
C PRO A 257 0.96 -3.83 -18.12
N ASP A 258 -0.31 -3.67 -17.77
CA ASP A 258 -1.22 -2.67 -18.35
C ASP A 258 -1.27 -1.35 -17.55
N GLN A 259 -0.20 -1.02 -16.82
CA GLN A 259 -0.12 0.14 -15.92
C GLN A 259 -0.48 1.45 -16.62
N THR A 260 0.14 1.76 -17.76
CA THR A 260 -0.12 3.03 -18.48
C THR A 260 -1.60 3.18 -18.84
N ARG A 261 -2.26 2.10 -19.29
CA ARG A 261 -3.70 2.10 -19.61
C ARG A 261 -4.56 2.37 -18.37
N ILE A 262 -4.23 1.74 -17.24
CA ILE A 262 -4.94 1.95 -15.97
C ILE A 262 -4.84 3.41 -15.55
N VAL A 263 -3.65 4.00 -15.60
CA VAL A 263 -3.44 5.40 -15.22
C VAL A 263 -4.16 6.34 -16.19
N ALA A 264 -4.08 6.09 -17.50
CA ALA A 264 -4.77 6.88 -18.52
C ALA A 264 -6.28 6.92 -18.31
N LEU A 265 -6.93 5.75 -18.09
CA LEU A 265 -8.37 5.69 -17.82
C LEU A 265 -8.78 6.46 -16.57
N ASN A 266 -7.98 6.39 -15.51
CA ASN A 266 -8.21 7.17 -14.30
C ASN A 266 -7.98 8.67 -14.51
N ALA A 267 -6.94 9.04 -15.26
CA ALA A 267 -6.65 10.42 -15.61
C ALA A 267 -7.78 11.04 -16.45
N HIS A 268 -8.30 10.31 -17.43
CA HIS A 268 -9.44 10.74 -18.24
C HIS A 268 -10.71 10.98 -17.44
N THR A 269 -10.90 10.23 -16.35
CA THR A 269 -12.13 10.29 -15.56
C THR A 269 -12.06 11.32 -14.44
N PHE A 270 -10.90 11.45 -13.78
CA PHE A 270 -10.78 12.20 -12.52
C PHE A 270 -9.74 13.31 -12.54
N LEU A 271 -8.71 13.26 -13.40
CA LEU A 271 -7.64 14.25 -13.35
C LEU A 271 -8.05 15.52 -14.10
N ARG A 272 -7.90 16.68 -13.44
CA ARG A 272 -8.15 17.98 -14.07
C ARG A 272 -7.21 18.20 -15.26
N ASN A 273 -7.65 18.98 -16.25
CA ASN A 273 -6.75 19.42 -17.33
C ASN A 273 -5.61 20.25 -16.73
N GLY A 274 -4.37 19.98 -17.14
CA GLY A 274 -3.18 20.54 -16.51
C GLY A 274 -2.84 19.94 -15.14
N GLY A 275 -3.58 18.93 -14.68
CA GLY A 275 -3.24 18.14 -13.50
C GLY A 275 -1.98 17.30 -13.72
N HIS A 276 -1.41 16.81 -12.63
CA HIS A 276 -0.14 16.10 -12.66
C HIS A 276 -0.32 14.61 -12.40
N PHE A 277 0.61 13.81 -12.91
CA PHE A 277 0.67 12.40 -12.59
C PHE A 277 2.10 12.03 -12.21
N VAL A 278 2.22 11.08 -11.30
CA VAL A 278 3.46 10.48 -10.85
C VAL A 278 3.27 8.98 -10.93
N ILE A 279 4.02 8.32 -11.81
CA ILE A 279 3.90 6.88 -12.06
C ILE A 279 5.20 6.22 -11.64
N SER A 280 5.11 5.22 -10.77
CA SER A 280 6.24 4.37 -10.43
C SER A 280 6.24 3.13 -11.34
N ILE A 281 7.20 3.07 -12.25
CA ILE A 281 7.37 1.99 -13.21
C ILE A 281 8.38 0.98 -12.66
N LYS A 282 7.98 -0.30 -12.63
CA LYS A 282 8.87 -1.43 -12.32
C LYS A 282 9.08 -2.25 -13.59
N ALA A 283 10.26 -2.18 -14.18
CA ALA A 283 10.52 -2.80 -15.48
C ALA A 283 10.19 -4.30 -15.48
N ASN A 284 10.64 -5.03 -14.46
CA ASN A 284 10.44 -6.47 -14.30
C ASN A 284 8.96 -6.91 -14.19
N CYS A 285 8.04 -6.01 -13.82
CA CYS A 285 6.61 -6.34 -13.77
C CYS A 285 5.89 -6.06 -15.10
N ILE A 286 6.50 -5.30 -16.00
CA ILE A 286 5.94 -5.01 -17.32
C ILE A 286 6.47 -6.03 -18.33
N ASP A 287 7.79 -6.15 -18.41
CA ASP A 287 8.47 -7.11 -19.25
C ASP A 287 9.78 -7.52 -18.57
N SER A 288 9.87 -8.80 -18.17
CA SER A 288 11.05 -9.37 -17.51
C SER A 288 12.14 -9.79 -18.50
N THR A 289 11.89 -9.72 -19.80
CA THR A 289 12.83 -10.16 -20.84
C THR A 289 13.57 -9.00 -21.50
N ALA A 290 12.97 -7.82 -21.51
CA ALA A 290 13.56 -6.61 -22.05
C ALA A 290 14.45 -5.88 -21.03
N SER A 291 15.36 -5.03 -21.52
CA SER A 291 16.12 -4.14 -20.64
C SER A 291 15.23 -3.05 -20.03
N ALA A 292 15.55 -2.61 -18.82
CA ALA A 292 14.76 -1.60 -18.11
C ALA A 292 14.58 -0.30 -18.91
N GLU A 293 15.63 0.16 -19.57
CA GLU A 293 15.61 1.36 -20.43
C GLU A 293 14.62 1.22 -21.60
N ALA A 294 14.58 0.05 -22.24
CA ALA A 294 13.65 -0.21 -23.34
C ALA A 294 12.20 -0.23 -22.85
N VAL A 295 11.94 -0.81 -21.68
CA VAL A 295 10.62 -0.80 -21.04
C VAL A 295 10.18 0.62 -20.70
N PHE A 296 11.06 1.43 -20.10
CA PHE A 296 10.75 2.82 -19.77
C PHE A 296 10.44 3.65 -21.02
N ALA A 297 11.22 3.52 -22.09
CA ALA A 297 10.97 4.21 -23.36
C ALA A 297 9.65 3.78 -24.01
N SER A 298 9.29 2.49 -23.89
CA SER A 298 7.99 1.95 -24.33
C SER A 298 6.84 2.60 -23.55
N GLU A 299 6.91 2.64 -22.23
CA GLU A 299 5.85 3.20 -21.39
C GLU A 299 5.67 4.70 -21.63
N VAL A 300 6.77 5.47 -21.76
CA VAL A 300 6.72 6.89 -22.12
C VAL A 300 5.99 7.13 -23.45
N LYS A 301 6.21 6.29 -24.46
CA LYS A 301 5.50 6.38 -25.75
C LYS A 301 4.01 6.09 -25.59
N LYS A 302 3.63 5.07 -24.82
CA LYS A 302 2.22 4.76 -24.53
C LYS A 302 1.53 5.91 -23.79
N MET A 303 2.21 6.56 -22.83
CA MET A 303 1.67 7.72 -22.13
C MET A 303 1.41 8.90 -23.08
N GLN A 304 2.34 9.17 -23.99
CA GLN A 304 2.19 10.23 -24.99
C GLN A 304 0.96 10.01 -25.90
N GLN A 305 0.65 8.75 -26.24
CA GLN A 305 -0.55 8.39 -27.02
C GLN A 305 -1.84 8.71 -26.26
N GLU A 306 -1.82 8.69 -24.93
CA GLU A 306 -2.97 8.93 -24.06
C GLU A 306 -3.08 10.40 -23.58
N ASN A 307 -2.48 11.36 -24.32
CA ASN A 307 -2.44 12.79 -23.97
C ASN A 307 -1.79 13.10 -22.60
N MET A 308 -0.93 12.20 -22.12
CA MET A 308 -0.12 12.40 -20.93
C MET A 308 1.28 12.80 -21.38
N LYS A 309 1.78 13.94 -20.93
CA LYS A 309 3.10 14.45 -21.31
C LYS A 309 4.09 14.27 -20.15
N PRO A 310 5.02 13.31 -20.23
CA PRO A 310 6.12 13.20 -19.29
C PRO A 310 6.99 14.45 -19.32
N GLN A 311 7.41 14.91 -18.15
CA GLN A 311 8.31 16.06 -17.97
C GLN A 311 9.64 15.63 -17.36
N GLU A 312 9.60 14.69 -16.44
CA GLU A 312 10.75 14.25 -15.67
C GLU A 312 10.71 12.73 -15.53
N GLN A 313 11.89 12.11 -15.60
CA GLN A 313 12.09 10.69 -15.32
C GLN A 313 13.30 10.54 -14.42
N LEU A 314 13.13 9.80 -13.33
CA LEU A 314 14.18 9.56 -12.35
C LEU A 314 14.25 8.06 -12.02
N THR A 315 15.44 7.47 -12.07
CA THR A 315 15.67 6.11 -11.58
C THR A 315 15.80 6.11 -10.05
N LEU A 316 15.27 5.08 -9.38
CA LEU A 316 15.24 5.01 -7.91
C LEU A 316 16.47 4.31 -7.30
N GLU A 317 17.55 4.15 -8.06
CA GLU A 317 18.81 3.62 -7.52
C GLU A 317 19.44 4.66 -6.58
N PRO A 318 19.86 4.28 -5.35
CA PRO A 318 20.19 2.94 -4.87
C PRO A 318 19.09 2.20 -4.09
N TYR A 319 17.89 2.77 -3.94
CA TYR A 319 16.84 2.23 -3.06
C TYR A 319 16.11 1.02 -3.67
N GLU A 320 15.70 1.14 -4.93
CA GLU A 320 15.01 0.08 -5.66
C GLU A 320 15.64 -0.10 -7.06
N ARG A 321 16.10 -1.32 -7.36
CA ARG A 321 16.68 -1.67 -8.68
C ARG A 321 15.59 -1.82 -9.72
N ASP A 322 15.87 -1.45 -10.97
CA ASP A 322 14.94 -1.53 -12.11
C ASP A 322 13.60 -0.77 -11.91
N HIS A 323 13.62 0.25 -11.06
CA HIS A 323 12.48 1.14 -10.84
C HIS A 323 12.79 2.55 -11.33
N ALA A 324 11.80 3.15 -11.98
CA ALA A 324 11.85 4.55 -12.38
C ALA A 324 10.53 5.24 -12.01
N VAL A 325 10.61 6.49 -11.59
CA VAL A 325 9.46 7.37 -11.41
C VAL A 325 9.41 8.33 -12.58
N VAL A 326 8.23 8.41 -13.20
CA VAL A 326 7.94 9.35 -14.28
C VAL A 326 6.91 10.35 -13.76
N VAL A 327 7.26 11.63 -13.83
CA VAL A 327 6.37 12.75 -13.51
C VAL A 327 5.96 13.45 -14.79
N GLY A 328 4.70 13.85 -14.90
CA GLY A 328 4.22 14.60 -16.05
C GLY A 328 2.92 15.34 -15.83
N VAL A 329 2.46 15.98 -16.91
CA VAL A 329 1.25 16.78 -16.96
C VAL A 329 0.23 16.12 -17.88
N TYR A 330 -1.00 16.03 -17.41
CA TYR A 330 -2.13 15.55 -18.20
C TYR A 330 -2.76 16.71 -18.98
N ARG A 331 -2.89 16.54 -20.30
CA ARG A 331 -3.44 17.56 -21.22
C ARG A 331 -2.89 18.96 -20.92
N PRO A 332 -1.58 19.18 -21.11
CA PRO A 332 -0.98 20.48 -20.86
C PRO A 332 -1.70 21.56 -21.68
N PRO A 333 -1.93 22.75 -21.11
CA PRO A 333 -2.54 23.84 -21.87
C PRO A 333 -1.69 24.13 -23.11
N PRO A 334 -2.33 24.53 -24.24
CA PRO A 334 -1.59 24.92 -25.43
C PRO A 334 -0.59 26.02 -25.06
N LYS A 335 0.66 25.87 -25.50
CA LYS A 335 1.69 26.90 -25.28
C LYS A 335 1.18 28.20 -25.89
N VAL A 336 0.97 29.22 -25.05
CA VAL A 336 0.76 30.58 -25.52
C VAL A 336 2.05 30.97 -26.25
N LYS A 337 1.98 31.09 -27.57
CA LYS A 337 3.08 31.67 -28.35
C LYS A 337 3.10 33.15 -28.00
N ASN A 338 4.05 33.56 -27.15
CA ASN A 338 4.47 34.95 -27.06
C ASN A 338 5.27 35.31 -28.31
#